data_AF-A0A954L1V7-F1
#
_entry.id   AF-A0A954L1V7-F1
#
_cell.length_a   1.000
_cell.length_b   1.000
_cell.length_c   1.000
_cell.angle_alpha   90.00
_cell.angle_beta   90.00
_cell.angle_gamma   90.00
#
_symmetry.space_group_name_H-M   'P 1'
#
loop_
_entity.id
_entity.type
_entity.pdbx_description
1 polymer ?
#
loop_
_entity_poly.entity_id
_entity_poly.type
_entity_poly.pdbx_seq_one_letter_code
_entity_poly.pdbx_strand_id
1 'polypeptide(L)'
;MKKLPKTRPELKFLRPDLQISFFYRLKSASQSFLSGALTAAVGEIGTTQIDEELRQFVPESDLTRVAEFGLRGERIFPVPCILEAHPQLLAYYRLLFGLSQKECYNKGTLGRFRLLEEGTLRDSIRPQIPSLCRTFIKTALVLLRGIDDISIELIRDLQVMTLGAQFRGSENNRIGETAV
;
A
#
# COMPACT_ATOMS: atom_id res chain seq x y z
N MET A 1 12.37 16.98 -65.97
CA MET A 1 12.76 17.16 -64.56
C MET A 1 12.31 15.95 -63.76
N LYS A 2 13.23 15.13 -63.21
CA LYS A 2 12.88 13.99 -62.32
C LYS A 2 12.43 14.54 -60.97
N LYS A 3 11.22 14.22 -60.52
CA LYS A 3 10.74 14.54 -59.16
C LYS A 3 11.64 13.80 -58.16
N LEU A 4 12.30 14.53 -57.25
CA LEU A 4 13.00 13.90 -56.13
C LEU A 4 12.00 13.10 -55.29
N PRO A 5 12.38 11.91 -54.80
CA PRO A 5 11.53 11.13 -53.91
C PRO A 5 11.27 11.93 -52.63
N LYS A 6 9.99 12.04 -52.23
CA LYS A 6 9.61 12.64 -50.94
C LYS A 6 10.33 11.87 -49.83
N THR A 7 11.23 12.55 -49.11
CA THR A 7 11.85 12.01 -47.89
C THR A 7 10.72 11.64 -46.92
N ARG A 8 10.73 10.40 -46.42
CA ARG A 8 9.77 9.98 -45.39
C ARG A 8 10.02 10.84 -44.16
N PRO A 9 8.97 11.38 -43.51
CA PRO A 9 9.15 12.15 -42.29
C PRO A 9 9.82 11.28 -41.23
N GLU A 10 10.82 11.85 -40.57
CA GLU A 10 11.57 11.20 -39.51
C GLU A 10 10.66 10.96 -38.30
N LEU A 11 10.71 9.76 -37.71
CA LEU A 11 9.91 9.44 -36.53
C LEU A 11 10.43 10.25 -35.35
N LYS A 12 9.54 11.03 -34.71
CA LYS A 12 9.88 11.79 -33.49
C LYS A 12 9.89 10.85 -32.29
N PHE A 13 10.91 10.95 -31.44
CA PHE A 13 10.94 10.24 -30.17
C PHE A 13 9.93 10.85 -29.18
N LEU A 14 9.40 10.01 -28.29
CA LEU A 14 8.47 10.43 -27.24
C LEU A 14 9.21 10.55 -25.91
N ARG A 15 8.90 11.58 -25.13
CA ARG A 15 9.49 11.78 -23.80
C ARG A 15 8.66 11.04 -22.73
N PRO A 16 9.28 10.18 -21.90
CA PRO A 16 8.58 9.46 -20.84
C PRO A 16 8.52 10.24 -19.52
N ASP A 17 8.33 11.56 -19.55
CA ASP A 17 8.44 12.44 -18.36
C ASP A 17 7.50 11.98 -17.22
N LEU A 18 6.30 11.48 -17.58
CA LEU A 18 5.36 10.91 -16.62
C LEU A 18 5.91 9.67 -15.90
N GLN A 19 6.55 8.77 -16.64
CA GLN A 19 7.12 7.55 -16.09
C GLN A 19 8.32 7.88 -15.19
N ILE A 20 9.11 8.89 -15.54
CA ILE A 20 10.21 9.39 -14.72
C ILE A 20 9.68 9.93 -13.39
N SER A 21 8.62 10.74 -13.41
CA SER A 21 7.96 11.23 -12.19
C SER A 21 7.46 10.07 -11.31
N PHE A 22 6.80 9.08 -11.91
CA PHE A 22 6.27 7.92 -11.18
C PHE A 22 7.38 7.05 -10.57
N PHE A 23 8.52 6.93 -11.24
CA PHE A 23 9.69 6.23 -10.69
C PHE A 23 10.14 6.84 -9.36
N TYR A 24 10.31 8.17 -9.29
CA TYR A 24 10.72 8.83 -8.05
C TYR A 24 9.65 8.73 -6.96
N ARG A 25 8.37 8.87 -7.31
CA ARG A 25 7.27 8.71 -6.35
C ARG A 25 7.18 7.28 -5.81
N LEU A 26 7.38 6.27 -6.66
CA LEU A 26 7.41 4.87 -6.25
C LEU A 26 8.60 4.58 -5.34
N LYS A 27 9.78 5.13 -5.66
CA LYS A 27 10.98 5.01 -4.82
C LYS A 27 10.74 5.59 -3.43
N SER A 28 10.12 6.77 -3.35
CA SER A 28 9.74 7.39 -2.07
C SER A 28 8.71 6.55 -1.31
N ALA A 29 7.62 6.12 -1.96
CA ALA A 29 6.61 5.25 -1.34
C ALA A 29 7.23 3.94 -0.79
N SER A 30 8.17 3.36 -1.53
CA SER A 30 8.87 2.14 -1.13
C SER A 30 9.61 2.26 0.20
N GLN A 31 10.13 3.45 0.50
CA GLN A 31 10.87 3.74 1.74
C GLN A 31 9.95 4.15 2.87
N SER A 32 8.82 4.79 2.57
CA SER A 32 7.92 5.35 3.58
C SER A 32 6.90 4.34 4.12
N PHE A 33 6.28 3.53 3.26
CA PHE A 33 5.13 2.71 3.68
C PHE A 33 4.91 1.40 2.90
N LEU A 34 5.87 0.94 2.08
CA LEU A 34 5.79 -0.40 1.45
C LEU A 34 6.69 -1.42 2.19
N SER A 35 7.02 -2.54 1.55
CA SER A 35 7.72 -3.69 2.17
C SER A 35 9.03 -3.34 2.88
N GLY A 36 9.77 -2.32 2.42
CA GLY A 36 10.98 -1.83 3.08
C GLY A 36 10.69 -1.24 4.46
N ALA A 37 9.68 -0.38 4.55
CA ALA A 37 9.25 0.25 5.80
C ALA A 37 8.72 -0.79 6.80
N LEU A 38 7.92 -1.75 6.34
CA LEU A 38 7.42 -2.82 7.22
C LEU A 38 8.57 -3.69 7.76
N THR A 39 9.55 -4.04 6.92
CA THR A 39 10.73 -4.81 7.36
C THR A 39 11.53 -4.06 8.41
N ALA A 40 11.72 -2.74 8.25
CA ALA A 40 12.41 -1.92 9.24
C ALA A 40 11.65 -1.88 10.57
N ALA A 41 10.32 -1.67 10.52
CA ALA A 41 9.47 -1.67 11.72
C ALA A 41 9.51 -3.01 12.48
N VAL A 42 9.49 -4.14 11.77
CA VAL A 42 9.62 -5.47 12.38
C VAL A 42 10.98 -5.64 13.07
N GLY A 43 12.06 -5.14 12.45
CA GLY A 43 13.40 -5.19 13.03
C GLY A 43 13.55 -4.32 14.29
N GLU A 44 12.84 -3.21 14.38
CA GLU A 44 12.84 -2.31 15.53
C GLU A 44 12.00 -2.84 16.70
N ILE A 45 10.78 -3.30 16.43
CA ILE A 45 9.83 -3.78 17.44
C ILE A 45 10.23 -5.17 17.97
N GLY A 46 10.76 -6.02 17.08
CA GLY A 46 11.08 -7.41 17.37
C GLY A 46 9.90 -8.36 17.17
N THR A 47 10.23 -9.60 16.82
CA THR A 47 9.22 -10.61 16.43
C THR A 47 8.39 -11.11 17.60
N THR A 48 8.92 -11.11 18.84
CA THR A 48 8.22 -11.62 20.01
C THR A 48 6.91 -10.88 20.27
N GLN A 49 6.97 -9.55 20.35
CA GLN A 49 5.77 -8.72 20.59
C GLN A 49 4.77 -8.84 19.42
N ILE A 50 5.28 -8.87 18.19
CA ILE A 50 4.45 -9.00 16.98
C ILE A 50 3.71 -10.36 16.98
N ASP A 51 4.42 -11.45 17.30
CA ASP A 51 3.84 -12.80 17.32
C ASP A 51 2.81 -12.95 18.44
N GLU A 52 3.02 -12.33 19.60
CA GLU A 52 2.05 -12.28 20.70
C GLU A 52 0.75 -11.58 20.27
N GLU A 53 0.85 -10.40 19.68
CA GLU A 53 -0.33 -9.67 19.21
C GLU A 53 -1.02 -10.38 18.03
N LEU A 54 -0.27 -10.94 17.07
CA LEU A 54 -0.88 -11.72 15.98
C LEU A 54 -1.78 -12.84 16.52
N ARG A 55 -1.31 -13.60 17.54
CA ARG A 55 -2.12 -14.65 18.19
C ARG A 55 -3.36 -14.14 18.91
N GLN A 56 -3.37 -12.89 19.36
CA GLN A 56 -4.54 -12.27 20.03
C GLN A 56 -5.61 -11.78 19.04
N PHE A 57 -5.21 -11.43 17.82
CA PHE A 57 -6.08 -10.76 16.85
C PHE A 57 -6.49 -11.64 15.68
N VAL A 58 -5.69 -12.65 15.34
CA VAL A 58 -5.87 -13.51 14.16
C VAL A 58 -6.06 -14.97 14.61
N PRO A 59 -7.07 -15.69 14.10
CA PRO A 59 -7.22 -17.12 14.37
C PRO A 59 -5.98 -17.92 13.93
N GLU A 60 -5.62 -18.94 14.70
CA GLU A 60 -4.45 -19.79 14.43
C GLU A 60 -4.50 -20.40 13.01
N SER A 61 -5.67 -20.88 12.57
CA SER A 61 -5.85 -21.44 11.23
C SER A 61 -5.49 -20.45 10.10
N ASP A 62 -5.78 -19.16 10.29
CA ASP A 62 -5.47 -18.13 9.30
C ASP A 62 -3.98 -17.76 9.33
N LEU A 63 -3.34 -17.80 10.50
CA LEU A 63 -1.89 -17.66 10.64
C LEU A 63 -1.15 -18.83 9.99
N THR A 64 -1.63 -20.06 10.20
CA THR A 64 -1.07 -21.26 9.56
C THR A 64 -1.16 -21.17 8.05
N ARG A 65 -2.30 -20.75 7.49
CA ARG A 65 -2.46 -20.54 6.04
C ARG A 65 -1.43 -19.55 5.49
N VAL A 66 -1.16 -18.44 6.19
CA VAL A 66 -0.13 -17.49 5.75
C VAL A 66 1.28 -18.12 5.84
N ALA A 67 1.54 -18.92 6.88
CA ALA A 67 2.80 -19.62 7.05
C ALA A 67 3.04 -20.71 5.99
N GLU A 68 1.99 -21.37 5.48
CA GLU A 68 2.07 -22.33 4.37
C GLU A 68 2.61 -21.70 3.09
N PHE A 69 2.39 -20.39 2.88
CA PHE A 69 2.99 -19.62 1.81
C PHE A 69 4.42 -19.15 2.09
N GLY A 70 5.01 -19.57 3.22
CA GLY A 70 6.34 -19.13 3.65
C GLY A 70 6.37 -17.68 4.14
N LEU A 71 5.23 -17.11 4.51
CA LEU A 71 5.10 -15.73 4.95
C LEU A 71 4.87 -15.62 6.45
N ARG A 72 5.32 -14.50 7.03
CA ARG A 72 4.96 -14.11 8.38
C ARG A 72 3.64 -13.35 8.40
N GLY A 73 2.89 -13.50 9.49
CA GLY A 73 1.53 -12.95 9.62
C GLY A 73 1.44 -11.43 9.43
N GLU A 74 2.42 -10.67 9.91
CA GLU A 74 2.42 -9.21 9.79
C GLU A 74 2.54 -8.69 8.35
N ARG A 75 2.90 -9.55 7.39
CA ARG A 75 2.88 -9.19 5.96
C ARG A 75 1.46 -9.04 5.41
N ILE A 76 0.48 -9.64 6.07
CA ILE A 76 -0.91 -9.68 5.62
C ILE A 76 -1.83 -8.98 6.64
N PHE A 77 -1.59 -9.20 7.92
CA PHE A 77 -2.44 -8.74 9.01
C PHE A 77 -1.83 -7.53 9.72
N PRO A 78 -2.56 -6.42 9.89
CA PRO A 78 -2.09 -5.32 10.71
C PRO A 78 -2.02 -5.70 12.18
N VAL A 79 -0.93 -5.28 12.81
CA VAL A 79 -0.61 -5.56 14.21
C VAL A 79 -0.60 -4.23 14.97
N PRO A 80 -1.30 -4.11 16.12
CA PRO A 80 -1.36 -2.86 16.88
C PRO A 80 0.01 -2.23 17.16
N CYS A 81 0.99 -2.98 17.67
CA CYS A 81 2.32 -2.45 17.97
C CYS A 81 3.02 -1.83 16.75
N ILE A 82 2.79 -2.41 15.56
CA ILE A 82 3.32 -1.88 14.30
C ILE A 82 2.65 -0.54 13.96
N LEU A 83 1.33 -0.43 14.05
CA LEU A 83 0.62 0.82 13.73
C LEU A 83 0.80 1.90 14.81
N GLU A 84 1.12 1.51 16.04
CA GLU A 84 1.42 2.46 17.10
C GLU A 84 2.82 3.07 16.98
N ALA A 85 3.81 2.26 16.58
CA ALA A 85 5.17 2.72 16.35
C ALA A 85 5.34 3.38 14.97
N HIS A 86 4.68 2.84 13.95
CA HIS A 86 4.80 3.24 12.54
C HIS A 86 3.41 3.42 11.90
N PRO A 87 2.67 4.49 12.26
CA PRO A 87 1.29 4.72 11.80
C PRO A 87 1.13 4.71 10.27
N GLN A 88 2.16 5.17 9.55
CA GLN A 88 2.19 5.24 8.10
C GLN A 88 2.04 3.88 7.42
N LEU A 89 2.35 2.79 8.13
CA LEU A 89 2.12 1.42 7.65
C LEU A 89 0.64 1.06 7.52
N LEU A 90 -0.31 1.91 7.96
CA LEU A 90 -1.70 1.75 7.54
C LEU A 90 -1.85 1.77 6.01
N ALA A 91 -1.04 2.59 5.32
CA ALA A 91 -1.03 2.65 3.87
C ALA A 91 -0.55 1.33 3.24
N TYR A 92 0.39 0.62 3.88
CA TYR A 92 0.85 -0.70 3.45
C TYR A 92 -0.33 -1.66 3.26
N TYR A 93 -1.14 -1.81 4.31
CA TYR A 93 -2.27 -2.75 4.32
C TYR A 93 -3.40 -2.27 3.43
N ARG A 94 -3.73 -0.96 3.45
CA ARG A 94 -4.76 -0.40 2.57
C ARG A 94 -4.44 -0.69 1.10
N LEU A 95 -3.19 -0.47 0.69
CA LEU A 95 -2.74 -0.69 -0.68
C LEU A 95 -2.74 -2.18 -1.06
N LEU A 96 -2.35 -3.06 -0.14
CA LEU A 96 -2.42 -4.52 -0.35
C LEU A 96 -3.85 -4.97 -0.62
N PHE A 97 -4.82 -4.37 0.08
CA PHE A 97 -6.24 -4.73 -0.06
C PHE A 97 -6.93 -4.05 -1.26
N GLY A 98 -6.20 -3.33 -2.11
CA GLY A 98 -6.78 -2.70 -3.30
C GLY A 98 -7.62 -1.44 -3.01
N LEU A 99 -7.64 -0.95 -1.77
CA LEU A 99 -8.58 0.08 -1.34
C LEU A 99 -8.03 1.48 -1.66
N SER A 100 -8.84 2.30 -2.34
CA SER A 100 -8.49 3.72 -2.53
C SER A 100 -8.67 4.52 -1.23
N GLN A 101 -7.96 5.65 -1.08
CA GLN A 101 -8.20 6.55 0.05
C GLN A 101 -9.65 7.07 0.11
N LYS A 102 -10.28 7.31 -1.05
CA LYS A 102 -11.68 7.75 -1.11
C LYS A 102 -12.63 6.66 -0.59
N GLU A 103 -12.41 5.42 -1.02
CA GLU A 103 -13.20 4.27 -0.56
C GLU A 103 -13.02 4.00 0.93
N CYS A 104 -11.78 4.05 1.41
CA CYS A 104 -11.44 3.76 2.79
C CYS A 104 -11.87 4.86 3.77
N TYR A 105 -11.66 6.13 3.43
CA TYR A 105 -11.77 7.24 4.39
C TYR A 105 -12.95 8.18 4.17
N ASN A 106 -13.46 8.31 2.94
CA ASN A 106 -14.56 9.24 2.68
C ASN A 106 -15.94 8.60 2.91
N LYS A 107 -15.99 7.29 3.21
CA LYS A 107 -17.21 6.56 3.51
C LYS A 107 -17.07 5.90 4.90
N GLY A 108 -18.02 6.17 5.79
CA GLY A 108 -18.13 5.48 7.08
C GLY A 108 -17.21 6.02 8.20
N THR A 109 -16.81 5.13 9.11
CA THR A 109 -16.20 5.48 10.41
C THR A 109 -14.67 5.56 10.40
N LEU A 110 -14.03 5.25 9.26
CA LEU A 110 -12.58 5.14 9.17
C LEU A 110 -11.87 6.47 8.86
N GLY A 111 -12.59 7.52 8.46
CA GLY A 111 -12.00 8.80 8.07
C GLY A 111 -11.08 9.44 9.12
N ARG A 112 -11.35 9.20 10.41
CA ARG A 112 -10.52 9.66 11.54
C ARG A 112 -9.12 9.05 11.60
N PHE A 113 -8.88 7.92 10.91
CA PHE A 113 -7.60 7.24 10.85
C PHE A 113 -6.74 7.67 9.66
N ARG A 114 -7.24 8.54 8.77
CA ARG A 114 -6.52 8.98 7.56
C ARG A 114 -5.13 9.53 7.85
N LEU A 115 -4.99 10.30 8.94
CA LEU A 115 -3.72 10.92 9.32
C LEU A 115 -2.66 9.92 9.78
N LEU A 116 -3.04 8.66 10.05
CA LEU A 116 -2.06 7.60 10.30
C LEU A 116 -1.19 7.37 9.06
N GLU A 117 -1.74 7.44 7.84
CA GLU A 117 -0.95 7.31 6.60
C GLU A 117 0.10 8.42 6.44
N GLU A 118 -0.07 9.54 7.14
CA GLU A 118 0.87 10.67 7.19
C GLU A 118 1.85 10.53 8.38
N GLY A 119 1.82 9.41 9.10
CA GLY A 119 2.67 9.13 10.27
C GLY A 119 2.17 9.75 11.58
N THR A 120 0.95 10.31 11.62
CA THR A 120 0.45 11.04 12.79
C THR A 120 -0.54 10.20 13.62
N LEU A 121 -0.09 9.75 14.79
CA LEU A 121 -0.95 9.10 15.79
C LEU A 121 -1.33 10.06 16.93
N ARG A 122 -2.61 10.43 17.00
CA ARG A 122 -3.17 11.26 18.07
C ARG A 122 -3.56 10.41 19.28
N ASP A 123 -3.45 10.96 20.49
CA ASP A 123 -3.83 10.28 21.73
C ASP A 123 -5.31 9.85 21.74
N SER A 124 -6.19 10.62 21.11
CA SER A 124 -7.60 10.25 20.97
C SER A 124 -7.86 9.06 20.03
N ILE A 125 -6.91 8.75 19.15
CA ILE A 125 -6.97 7.65 18.18
C ILE A 125 -6.25 6.41 18.70
N ARG A 126 -5.19 6.54 19.50
CA ARG A 126 -4.39 5.43 20.02
C ARG A 126 -5.22 4.29 20.65
N PRO A 127 -6.20 4.54 21.54
CA PRO A 127 -7.03 3.47 22.11
C PRO A 127 -7.87 2.70 21.08
N GLN A 128 -8.03 3.23 19.87
CA GLN A 128 -8.84 2.66 18.81
C GLN A 128 -8.02 1.83 17.80
N ILE A 129 -6.68 1.83 17.90
CA ILE A 129 -5.81 1.05 17.01
C ILE A 129 -6.16 -0.44 17.01
N PRO A 130 -6.40 -1.10 18.17
CA PRO A 130 -6.89 -2.48 18.18
C PRO A 130 -8.16 -2.71 17.35
N SER A 131 -9.12 -1.78 17.41
CA SER A 131 -10.38 -1.88 16.65
C SER A 131 -10.15 -1.70 15.15
N LEU A 132 -9.26 -0.78 14.77
CA LEU A 132 -8.83 -0.60 13.39
C LEU A 132 -8.16 -1.87 12.86
N CYS A 133 -7.21 -2.46 13.60
CA CYS A 133 -6.55 -3.71 13.22
C CYS A 133 -7.57 -4.82 13.01
N ARG A 134 -8.53 -5.02 13.93
CA ARG A 134 -9.60 -6.02 13.76
C ARG A 134 -10.43 -5.81 12.49
N THR A 135 -10.69 -4.56 12.13
CA THR A 135 -11.43 -4.22 10.91
C THR A 135 -10.64 -4.60 9.66
N PHE A 136 -9.36 -4.23 9.61
CA PHE A 136 -8.50 -4.54 8.47
C PHE A 136 -8.12 -6.02 8.40
N ILE A 137 -8.01 -6.73 9.53
CA ILE A 137 -7.84 -8.20 9.55
C ILE A 137 -9.03 -8.87 8.86
N LYS A 138 -10.28 -8.43 9.12
CA LYS A 138 -11.44 -8.97 8.39
C LYS A 138 -11.32 -8.74 6.88
N THR A 139 -10.85 -7.58 6.45
CA THR A 139 -10.57 -7.32 5.03
C THR A 139 -9.48 -8.24 4.48
N ALA A 140 -8.40 -8.45 5.23
CA ALA A 140 -7.31 -9.35 4.86
C ALA A 140 -7.79 -10.80 4.69
N LEU A 141 -8.69 -11.26 5.57
CA LEU A 141 -9.29 -12.60 5.47
C LEU A 141 -10.17 -12.75 4.22
N VAL A 142 -10.89 -11.70 3.82
CA VAL A 142 -11.65 -11.72 2.55
C VAL A 142 -10.70 -11.84 1.36
N LEU A 143 -9.59 -11.09 1.35
CA LEU A 143 -8.56 -11.20 0.32
C LEU A 143 -7.96 -12.61 0.27
N LEU A 144 -7.49 -13.14 1.41
CA LEU A 144 -6.85 -14.47 1.49
C LEU A 144 -7.75 -15.61 1.03
N ARG A 145 -9.07 -15.50 1.20
CA ARG A 145 -10.04 -16.49 0.71
C ARG A 145 -10.31 -16.37 -0.78
N GLY A 146 -10.04 -15.21 -1.38
CA GLY A 146 -10.28 -14.93 -2.79
C GLY A 146 -9.07 -15.16 -3.70
N ILE A 147 -7.92 -15.57 -3.14
CA ILE A 147 -6.68 -15.84 -3.88
C ILE A 147 -6.17 -17.25 -3.57
N ASP A 148 -5.51 -17.85 -4.56
CA ASP A 148 -4.98 -19.22 -4.48
C ASP A 148 -3.56 -19.25 -3.89
N ASP A 149 -2.77 -18.21 -4.15
CA ASP A 149 -1.39 -18.06 -3.70
C ASP A 149 -1.06 -16.62 -3.28
N ILE A 150 0.02 -16.48 -2.50
CA ILE A 150 0.58 -15.17 -2.16
C ILE A 150 2.07 -15.29 -1.90
N SER A 151 2.83 -14.30 -2.39
CA SER A 151 4.27 -14.17 -2.17
C SER A 151 4.63 -12.72 -1.83
N ILE A 152 5.87 -12.48 -1.42
CA ILE A 152 6.38 -11.11 -1.17
C ILE A 152 6.30 -10.26 -2.44
N GLU A 153 6.61 -10.85 -3.58
CA GLU A 153 6.53 -10.21 -4.90
C GLU A 153 5.07 -9.89 -5.24
N LEU A 154 4.15 -10.84 -5.06
CA LEU A 154 2.74 -10.61 -5.35
C LEU A 154 2.14 -9.51 -4.44
N ILE A 155 2.48 -9.50 -3.15
CA ILE A 155 2.09 -8.41 -2.23
C ILE A 155 2.53 -7.05 -2.78
N ARG A 156 3.78 -6.95 -3.22
CA ARG A 156 4.31 -5.72 -3.81
C ARG A 156 3.55 -5.35 -5.08
N ASP A 157 3.30 -6.31 -5.96
CA ASP A 157 2.63 -6.06 -7.24
C ASP A 157 1.19 -5.59 -7.04
N LEU A 158 0.44 -6.22 -6.12
CA LEU A 158 -0.90 -5.78 -5.71
C LEU A 158 -0.88 -4.34 -5.18
N GLN A 159 0.08 -4.00 -4.32
CA GLN A 159 0.22 -2.64 -3.79
C GLN A 159 0.54 -1.63 -4.90
N VAL A 160 1.43 -1.97 -5.82
CA VAL A 160 1.84 -1.10 -6.93
C VAL A 160 0.69 -0.87 -7.91
N MET A 161 -0.16 -1.87 -8.17
CA MET A 161 -1.36 -1.68 -9.00
C MET A 161 -2.29 -0.62 -8.41
N THR A 162 -2.55 -0.69 -7.11
CA THR A 162 -3.38 0.29 -6.40
C THR A 162 -2.73 1.68 -6.39
N LEU A 163 -1.43 1.74 -6.09
CA LEU A 163 -0.68 2.99 -6.01
C LEU A 163 -0.55 3.67 -7.39
N GLY A 164 -0.39 2.89 -8.46
CA GLY A 164 -0.30 3.40 -9.84
C GLY A 164 -1.58 4.13 -10.27
N ALA A 165 -2.75 3.59 -9.90
CA ALA A 165 -4.02 4.26 -10.14
C ALA A 165 -4.11 5.61 -9.38
N GLN A 166 -3.62 5.65 -8.13
CA GLN A 166 -3.54 6.90 -7.36
C GLN A 166 -2.58 7.90 -7.99
N PHE A 167 -1.43 7.46 -8.46
CA PHE A 167 -0.44 8.33 -9.11
C PHE A 167 -0.95 8.95 -10.40
N ARG A 168 -1.67 8.16 -11.22
CA ARG A 168 -2.36 8.64 -12.42
C ARG A 168 -3.45 9.64 -12.08
N GLY A 169 -4.31 9.32 -11.11
CA GLY A 169 -5.38 10.22 -10.68
C GLY A 169 -4.86 11.56 -10.19
N SER A 170 -3.81 11.57 -9.37
CA SER A 170 -3.22 12.82 -8.87
C SER A 170 -2.59 13.66 -9.98
N GLU A 171 -1.93 13.02 -10.95
CA GLU A 171 -1.30 13.74 -12.06
C GLU A 171 -2.35 14.35 -13.00
N ASN A 172 -3.42 13.62 -13.29
CA ASN A 172 -4.52 14.14 -14.11
C ASN A 172 -5.15 15.38 -13.46
N ASN A 173 -5.33 15.38 -12.13
CA ASN A 173 -5.82 16.55 -11.42
C ASN A 173 -4.85 17.74 -11.54
N ARG A 174 -3.55 17.52 -11.34
CA ARG A 174 -2.51 18.55 -11.46
C ARG A 174 -2.48 19.18 -12.86
N ILE A 175 -2.60 18.37 -13.91
CA ILE A 175 -2.69 18.85 -15.30
C ILE A 175 -3.95 19.69 -15.50
N GLY A 176 -5.09 19.23 -14.96
CA GLY A 176 -6.35 19.99 -14.99
C GLY A 176 -6.25 21.34 -14.30
N GLU A 177 -5.63 21.41 -13.13
CA GLU A 177 -5.39 22.65 -12.37
C GLU A 177 -4.45 23.62 -13.08
N THR A 178 -3.49 23.12 -13.87
CA THR A 178 -2.54 23.97 -14.62
C THR A 178 -3.11 24.45 -15.96
N ALA A 179 -4.21 23.84 -16.42
CA ALA A 179 -4.87 24.18 -17.68
C ALA A 179 -5.99 25.22 -17.54
N VAL A 180 -6.31 25.63 -16.31
CA VAL A 180 -7.29 26.68 -15.94
C VAL A 180 -6.54 27.96 -15.58
#